data_AF-A0A7G9S231-F1
#
_entry.id   AF-A0A7G9S231-F1
#
_cell.length_a   1.000
_cell.length_b   1.000
_cell.length_c   1.000
_cell.angle_alpha   90.00
_cell.angle_beta   90.00
_cell.angle_gamma   90.00
#
_symmetry.space_group_name_H-M   'P 1'
#
loop_
_entity.id
_entity.type
_entity.pdbx_description
1 polymer ?
#
loop_
_entity_poly.entity_id
_entity_poly.type
_entity_poly.pdbx_seq_one_letter_code
_entity_poly.pdbx_strand_id
1 'polypeptide(L)'
;MGEVSAGYSADKKRNWGKWKSVGIPVLSAVLALGIGSGIGSSTSKGEIEEYQETQLSLESKVDTLEQTRLTVTTELAEVEDERAVLAEKHDAHKGEISELKSKVADLESEVTRLEGELAKAKAESAAAPVPLASPAPAPAPAPAAPSAPSYFANCTAARAAGAAPVRSGDPGYGRHLDRDGDGIGCE
;
A
#
# COMPACT_ATOMS: atom_id res chain seq x y z
N MET A 1 7.51 -25.29 -6.31
CA MET A 1 7.72 -26.55 -5.57
C MET A 1 7.28 -26.32 -4.14
N GLY A 2 6.21 -27.00 -3.69
CA GLY A 2 5.69 -26.88 -2.33
C GLY A 2 4.19 -26.62 -2.27
N GLU A 3 3.38 -27.55 -2.81
CA GLU A 3 1.96 -27.66 -2.50
C GLU A 3 1.75 -27.83 -1.01
N VAL A 4 1.07 -26.88 -0.36
CA VAL A 4 0.51 -27.06 0.98
C VAL A 4 -0.87 -26.41 1.01
N SER A 5 -1.86 -26.99 0.33
CA SER A 5 -3.26 -26.59 0.47
C SER A 5 -4.22 -27.67 -0.04
N ALA A 6 -4.21 -28.82 0.61
CA ALA A 6 -5.29 -29.80 0.51
C ALA A 6 -5.34 -30.58 1.82
N GLY A 7 -6.15 -30.15 2.79
CA GLY A 7 -6.31 -30.96 4.01
C GLY A 7 -7.12 -30.40 5.17
N TYR A 8 -7.53 -29.13 5.18
CA TYR A 8 -8.14 -28.54 6.40
C TYR A 8 -9.63 -28.17 6.33
N SER A 9 -10.45 -28.76 5.45
CA SER A 9 -11.89 -28.37 5.44
C SER A 9 -12.94 -29.41 5.09
N ALA A 10 -12.59 -30.61 4.62
CA ALA A 10 -13.62 -31.58 4.24
C ALA A 10 -14.05 -32.54 5.37
N ASP A 11 -13.23 -32.76 6.41
CA ASP A 11 -13.50 -33.83 7.39
C ASP A 11 -14.34 -33.42 8.61
N LYS A 12 -14.42 -32.14 8.98
CA LYS A 12 -15.23 -31.73 10.15
C LYS A 12 -16.74 -31.86 9.93
N LYS A 13 -17.23 -31.71 8.70
CA LYS A 13 -18.68 -31.82 8.40
C LYS A 13 -19.23 -33.24 8.54
N ARG A 14 -18.39 -34.29 8.51
CA ARG A 14 -18.83 -35.69 8.65
C ARG A 14 -18.98 -36.19 10.09
N ASN A 15 -18.37 -35.52 11.07
CA ASN A 15 -18.35 -36.03 12.44
C ASN A 15 -19.37 -35.36 13.38
N TRP A 16 -19.99 -34.25 12.97
CA TRP A 16 -20.98 -33.54 13.78
C TRP A 16 -22.37 -34.21 13.81
N GLY A 17 -22.63 -35.16 12.90
CA GLY A 17 -23.85 -35.98 12.91
C GLY A 17 -23.86 -37.11 13.95
N LYS A 18 -22.70 -37.52 14.48
CA LYS A 18 -22.60 -38.63 15.44
C LYS A 18 -22.95 -38.25 16.88
N TRP A 19 -22.87 -36.97 17.23
CA TRP A 19 -23.18 -36.47 18.58
C TRP A 19 -24.67 -36.20 18.78
N LYS A 20 -25.47 -36.16 17.71
CA LYS A 20 -26.93 -35.99 17.78
C LYS A 20 -27.67 -37.21 18.35
N SER A 21 -26.97 -38.33 18.58
CA SER A 21 -27.57 -39.59 19.04
C SER A 21 -27.27 -39.96 20.49
N VAL A 22 -26.51 -39.14 21.23
CA VAL A 22 -26.38 -39.28 22.70
C VAL A 22 -27.42 -38.38 23.35
N GLY A 23 -28.69 -38.65 23.06
CA GLY A 23 -29.78 -38.14 23.89
C GLY A 23 -29.65 -38.78 25.25
N ILE A 24 -29.32 -38.00 26.27
CA ILE A 24 -29.36 -38.42 27.66
C ILE A 24 -30.83 -38.65 28.02
N PRO A 25 -31.31 -39.88 28.29
CA PRO A 25 -32.67 -40.10 28.76
C PRO A 25 -32.69 -39.81 30.27
N VAL A 26 -32.63 -38.53 30.62
CA VAL A 26 -32.94 -38.08 31.98
C VAL A 26 -34.38 -37.60 31.94
N LEU A 27 -35.22 -38.20 32.79
CA LEU A 27 -36.66 -37.96 33.01
C LEU A 27 -37.66 -38.91 32.32
N SER A 28 -37.58 -40.21 32.63
CA SER A 28 -38.78 -41.06 32.68
C SER A 28 -38.74 -42.17 33.74
N ALA A 29 -37.87 -42.07 34.75
CA ALA A 29 -37.67 -43.12 35.75
C ALA A 29 -38.13 -42.77 37.19
N VAL A 30 -38.89 -41.69 37.41
CA VAL A 30 -39.31 -41.30 38.78
C VAL A 30 -40.83 -41.28 39.01
N LEU A 31 -41.68 -41.33 37.97
CA LEU A 31 -43.14 -41.35 38.17
C LEU A 31 -43.79 -42.75 38.14
N ALA A 32 -43.00 -43.84 38.13
CA ALA A 32 -43.54 -45.22 38.06
C ALA A 32 -42.89 -46.23 39.02
N LEU A 33 -42.35 -45.77 40.17
CA LEU A 33 -41.99 -46.64 41.31
C LEU A 33 -42.78 -46.29 42.57
N GLY A 34 -43.99 -45.78 42.39
CA GLY A 34 -44.92 -45.43 43.46
C GLY A 34 -46.01 -46.45 43.76
N ILE A 35 -45.91 -47.71 43.28
CA ILE A 35 -46.86 -48.76 43.69
C ILE A 35 -46.14 -50.10 43.91
N GLY A 36 -45.98 -50.47 45.18
CA GLY A 36 -46.25 -51.84 45.62
C GLY A 36 -45.07 -52.75 45.95
N SER A 37 -44.37 -52.50 47.06
CA SER A 37 -44.21 -53.48 48.16
C SER A 37 -43.21 -52.97 49.20
N GLY A 38 -43.59 -53.10 50.47
CA GLY A 38 -43.03 -52.39 51.61
C GLY A 38 -41.53 -52.47 51.80
N ILE A 39 -40.92 -51.31 52.04
CA ILE A 39 -40.17 -50.97 53.25
C ILE A 39 -40.53 -49.52 53.55
N GLY A 40 -40.91 -49.23 54.80
CA GLY A 40 -41.19 -47.87 55.24
C GLY A 40 -39.92 -47.03 55.24
N SER A 41 -39.78 -46.10 54.31
CA SER A 41 -38.98 -44.90 54.49
C SER A 41 -39.93 -43.74 54.62
N SER A 42 -39.90 -43.09 55.79
CA SER A 42 -40.57 -41.84 56.09
C SER A 42 -40.00 -40.71 55.21
N THR A 43 -40.30 -40.71 53.91
CA THR A 43 -40.05 -39.54 53.08
C THR A 43 -41.05 -38.50 53.53
N SER A 44 -40.53 -37.49 54.21
CA SER A 44 -41.32 -36.41 54.76
C SER A 44 -41.97 -35.64 53.60
N LYS A 45 -43.19 -35.12 53.80
CA LYS A 45 -43.92 -34.35 52.78
C LYS A 45 -43.05 -33.24 52.15
N GLY A 46 -42.08 -32.70 52.90
CA GLY A 46 -41.13 -31.70 52.43
C GLY A 46 -40.14 -32.19 51.37
N GLU A 47 -39.69 -33.44 51.41
CA GLU A 47 -38.76 -33.98 50.40
C GLU A 47 -39.44 -34.11 49.02
N ILE A 48 -40.74 -34.45 48.99
CA ILE A 48 -41.50 -34.56 47.73
C ILE A 48 -41.69 -33.18 47.09
N GLU A 49 -41.98 -32.15 47.89
CA GLU A 49 -42.14 -30.77 47.41
C GLU A 49 -40.81 -30.20 46.89
N GLU A 50 -39.68 -30.49 47.56
CA GLU A 50 -38.34 -30.12 47.08
C GLU A 50 -38.01 -30.76 45.71
N TYR A 51 -38.30 -32.05 45.55
CA TYR A 51 -38.12 -32.71 44.25
C TYR A 51 -39.00 -32.09 43.16
N GLN A 52 -40.24 -31.70 43.46
CA GLN A 52 -41.12 -31.04 42.49
C GLN A 52 -40.59 -29.66 42.07
N GLU A 53 -40.08 -28.86 43.01
CA GLU A 53 -39.45 -27.57 42.69
C GLU A 53 -38.19 -27.75 41.85
N THR A 54 -37.38 -28.77 42.15
CA THR A 54 -36.18 -29.06 41.35
C THR A 54 -36.51 -29.48 39.92
N GLN A 55 -37.60 -30.23 39.70
CA GLN A 55 -38.04 -30.63 38.36
C GLN A 55 -38.48 -29.41 37.54
N LEU A 56 -39.32 -28.53 38.11
CA LEU A 56 -39.74 -27.30 37.45
C LEU A 56 -38.55 -26.37 37.15
N SER A 57 -37.58 -26.29 38.06
CA SER A 57 -36.33 -25.55 37.83
C SER A 57 -35.51 -26.13 36.68
N LEU A 58 -35.50 -27.46 36.54
CA LEU A 58 -34.77 -28.16 35.49
C LEU A 58 -35.44 -27.98 34.13
N GLU A 59 -36.77 -28.10 34.05
CA GLU A 59 -37.54 -27.82 32.83
C GLU A 59 -37.32 -26.38 32.36
N SER A 60 -37.39 -25.40 33.27
CA SER A 60 -37.08 -24.00 32.95
C SER A 60 -35.66 -23.80 32.38
N LYS A 61 -34.66 -24.52 32.93
CA LYS A 61 -33.29 -24.49 32.41
C LYS A 61 -33.18 -25.16 31.05
N VAL A 62 -33.92 -26.25 30.81
CA VAL A 62 -33.96 -26.92 29.50
C VAL A 62 -34.54 -25.97 28.46
N ASP A 63 -35.64 -25.29 28.74
CA ASP A 63 -36.23 -24.30 27.83
C ASP A 63 -35.25 -23.17 27.50
N THR A 64 -34.54 -22.68 28.53
CA THR A 64 -33.50 -21.66 28.35
C THR A 64 -32.35 -22.16 27.47
N LEU A 65 -31.90 -23.40 27.67
CA LEU A 65 -30.86 -24.01 26.85
C LEU A 65 -31.34 -24.26 25.41
N GLU A 66 -32.60 -24.60 25.20
CA GLU A 66 -33.15 -24.74 23.87
C GLU A 66 -33.27 -23.41 23.14
N GLN A 67 -33.69 -22.34 23.84
CA GLN A 67 -33.69 -21.00 23.28
C GLN A 67 -32.28 -20.55 22.89
N THR A 68 -31.30 -20.71 23.79
CA THR A 68 -29.90 -20.38 23.48
C THR A 68 -29.31 -21.24 22.36
N ARG A 69 -29.71 -22.52 22.27
CA ARG A 69 -29.36 -23.37 21.11
C ARG A 69 -29.89 -22.76 19.82
N LEU A 70 -31.16 -22.35 19.79
CA LEU A 70 -31.78 -21.77 18.60
C LEU A 70 -31.12 -20.44 18.19
N THR A 71 -30.80 -19.57 19.15
CA THR A 71 -30.10 -18.32 18.86
C THR A 71 -28.71 -18.59 18.27
N VAL A 72 -27.91 -19.45 18.92
CA VAL A 72 -26.57 -19.80 18.44
C VAL A 72 -26.63 -20.47 17.07
N THR A 73 -27.62 -21.31 16.78
CA THR A 73 -27.77 -21.91 15.44
C THR A 73 -28.08 -20.88 14.36
N THR A 74 -28.82 -19.82 14.70
CA THR A 74 -29.14 -18.74 13.77
C THR A 74 -27.91 -17.89 13.49
N GLU A 75 -27.18 -17.49 14.54
CA GLU A 75 -25.93 -16.75 14.42
C GLU A 75 -24.87 -17.55 13.65
N LEU A 76 -24.81 -18.88 13.83
CA LEU A 76 -23.91 -19.74 13.06
C LEU A 76 -24.25 -19.74 11.57
N ALA A 77 -25.53 -19.72 11.20
CA ALA A 77 -25.94 -19.65 9.80
C ALA A 77 -25.52 -18.31 9.17
N GLU A 78 -25.72 -17.20 9.88
CA GLU A 78 -25.30 -15.87 9.43
C GLU A 78 -23.77 -15.79 9.25
N VAL A 79 -23.00 -16.35 10.19
CA VAL A 79 -21.54 -16.39 10.08
C VAL A 79 -21.07 -17.30 8.93
N GLU A 80 -21.79 -18.38 8.63
CA GLU A 80 -21.49 -19.23 7.47
C GLU A 80 -21.72 -18.49 6.14
N ASP A 81 -22.78 -17.68 6.06
CA ASP A 81 -23.05 -16.83 4.89
C ASP A 81 -21.99 -15.74 4.72
N GLU A 82 -21.60 -15.06 5.80
CA GLU A 82 -20.51 -14.07 5.76
C GLU A 82 -19.18 -14.70 5.31
N ARG A 83 -18.88 -15.92 5.77
CA ARG A 83 -17.69 -16.66 5.33
C ARG A 83 -17.72 -17.00 3.85
N ALA A 84 -18.89 -17.32 3.29
CA ALA A 84 -19.04 -17.56 1.86
C ALA A 84 -18.75 -16.29 1.05
N VAL A 85 -19.29 -15.15 1.47
CA VAL A 85 -19.01 -13.85 0.83
C VAL A 85 -17.53 -13.47 0.92
N LEU A 86 -16.89 -13.70 2.06
CA LEU A 86 -15.45 -13.43 2.22
C LEU A 86 -14.59 -14.34 1.34
N ALA A 87 -14.99 -15.60 1.13
CA ALA A 87 -14.29 -16.50 0.24
C ALA A 87 -14.33 -16.02 -1.22
N GLU A 88 -15.50 -15.56 -1.70
CA GLU A 88 -15.64 -14.98 -3.04
C GLU A 88 -14.76 -13.74 -3.23
N LYS A 89 -14.76 -12.82 -2.24
CA LYS A 89 -13.87 -11.64 -2.25
C LYS A 89 -12.39 -12.01 -2.26
N HIS A 90 -12.01 -13.04 -1.49
CA HIS A 90 -10.64 -13.54 -1.48
C HIS A 90 -10.22 -14.07 -2.86
N ASP A 91 -11.08 -14.84 -3.52
CA ASP A 91 -10.80 -15.37 -4.86
C ASP A 91 -10.74 -14.26 -5.91
N ALA A 92 -11.60 -13.24 -5.82
CA ALA A 92 -11.54 -12.05 -6.67
C ALA A 92 -10.20 -11.29 -6.50
N HIS A 93 -9.80 -10.97 -5.27
CA HIS A 93 -8.52 -10.29 -5.01
C HIS A 93 -7.32 -11.13 -5.43
N LYS A 94 -7.39 -12.46 -5.28
CA LYS A 94 -6.35 -13.35 -5.79
C LYS A 94 -6.23 -13.27 -7.32
N GLY A 95 -7.37 -13.16 -8.02
CA GLY A 95 -7.42 -12.89 -9.45
C GLY A 95 -6.75 -11.56 -9.81
N GLU A 96 -7.14 -10.47 -9.14
CA GLU A 96 -6.53 -9.14 -9.32
C GLU A 96 -5.02 -9.16 -9.10
N ILE A 97 -4.54 -9.81 -8.02
CA ILE A 97 -3.11 -9.96 -7.74
C ILE A 97 -2.40 -10.71 -8.87
N SER A 98 -3.00 -11.77 -9.41
CA SER A 98 -2.41 -12.52 -10.52
C SER A 98 -2.30 -11.69 -11.80
N GLU A 99 -3.32 -10.88 -12.09
CA GLU A 99 -3.34 -9.97 -13.23
C GLU A 99 -2.30 -8.84 -13.07
N LEU A 100 -2.26 -8.20 -11.90
CA LEU A 100 -1.26 -7.18 -11.58
C LEU A 100 0.16 -7.75 -11.69
N LYS A 101 0.38 -8.99 -11.25
CA LYS A 101 1.69 -9.64 -11.37
C LYS A 101 2.09 -9.85 -12.83
N SER A 102 1.16 -10.22 -13.71
CA SER A 102 1.42 -10.29 -15.16
C SER A 102 1.77 -8.91 -15.72
N LYS A 103 0.98 -7.88 -15.39
CA LYS A 103 1.25 -6.51 -15.83
C LYS A 103 2.61 -5.99 -15.37
N VAL A 104 3.02 -6.32 -14.15
CA VAL A 104 4.36 -5.97 -13.65
C VAL A 104 5.44 -6.67 -14.48
N ALA A 105 5.31 -7.95 -14.77
CA ALA A 105 6.27 -8.67 -15.62
C ALA A 105 6.33 -8.10 -17.05
N ASP A 106 5.19 -7.73 -17.63
CA ASP A 106 5.12 -7.10 -18.95
C ASP A 106 5.80 -5.72 -18.94
N LEU A 107 5.54 -4.90 -17.91
CA LEU A 107 6.18 -3.59 -17.75
C LEU A 107 7.69 -3.70 -17.51
N GLU A 108 8.15 -4.71 -16.78
CA GLU A 108 9.59 -4.99 -16.60
C GLU A 108 10.27 -5.32 -17.95
N SER A 109 9.58 -6.09 -18.80
CA SER A 109 10.06 -6.39 -20.16
C SER A 109 10.10 -5.16 -21.07
N GLU A 110 9.13 -4.26 -20.92
CA GLU A 110 9.05 -3.03 -21.69
C GLU A 110 10.13 -2.02 -21.26
N VAL A 111 10.39 -1.89 -19.96
CA VAL A 111 11.48 -1.07 -19.43
C VAL A 111 12.82 -1.55 -19.99
N THR A 112 13.09 -2.86 -19.96
CA THR A 112 14.34 -3.41 -20.51
C THR A 112 14.47 -3.18 -22.02
N ARG A 113 13.36 -3.25 -22.77
CA ARG A 113 13.35 -2.91 -24.20
C ARG A 113 13.71 -1.44 -24.43
N LEU A 114 13.07 -0.52 -23.72
CA LEU A 114 13.30 0.92 -23.84
C LEU A 114 14.73 1.30 -23.43
N GLU A 115 15.29 0.67 -22.40
CA GLU A 115 16.69 0.85 -22.01
C GLU A 115 17.65 0.42 -23.14
N GLY A 116 17.36 -0.70 -23.81
CA GLY A 116 18.10 -1.14 -24.99
C GLY A 116 17.99 -0.17 -26.17
N GLU A 117 16.80 0.36 -26.45
CA GLU A 117 16.57 1.37 -27.48
C GLU A 117 17.31 2.68 -27.17
N LEU A 118 17.28 3.13 -25.91
CA LEU A 118 18.01 4.30 -25.45
C LEU A 118 19.52 4.12 -25.61
N ALA A 119 20.05 2.95 -25.26
CA ALA A 119 21.47 2.64 -25.43
C ALA A 119 21.87 2.65 -26.91
N LYS A 120 21.04 2.06 -27.79
CA LYS A 120 21.25 2.06 -29.24
C LYS A 120 21.21 3.47 -29.83
N ALA A 121 20.21 4.27 -29.47
CA ALA A 121 20.08 5.66 -29.94
C ALA A 121 21.28 6.51 -29.48
N LYS A 122 21.76 6.30 -28.26
CA LYS A 122 22.96 6.98 -27.75
C LYS A 122 24.22 6.59 -28.52
N ALA A 123 24.37 5.32 -28.87
CA ALA A 123 25.49 4.85 -29.69
C ALA A 123 25.43 5.41 -31.12
N GLU A 124 24.25 5.47 -31.73
CA GLU A 124 24.04 6.02 -33.08
C GLU A 124 24.31 7.53 -33.13
N SER A 125 23.87 8.29 -32.12
CA SER A 125 24.20 9.71 -31.98
C SER A 125 25.70 9.95 -31.77
N ALA A 126 26.43 9.01 -31.18
CA ALA A 126 27.87 9.11 -30.98
C ALA A 126 28.69 8.67 -32.22
N ALA A 127 28.10 7.84 -33.08
CA ALA A 127 28.72 7.30 -34.29
C ALA A 127 28.46 8.13 -35.56
N ALA A 128 27.65 9.19 -35.47
CA ALA A 128 27.47 10.12 -36.58
C ALA A 128 28.86 10.66 -37.00
N PRO A 129 29.26 10.53 -38.29
CA PRO A 129 30.54 11.03 -38.74
C PRO A 129 30.55 12.54 -38.52
N VAL A 130 31.48 13.01 -37.68
CA VAL A 130 31.87 14.42 -37.69
C VAL A 130 32.15 14.76 -39.16
N PRO A 131 31.40 15.68 -39.79
CA PRO A 131 31.72 16.09 -41.15
C PRO A 131 33.19 16.49 -41.13
N LEU A 132 34.00 15.87 -42.00
CA LEU A 132 35.38 16.27 -42.22
C LEU A 132 35.36 17.79 -42.39
N ALA A 133 35.90 18.49 -41.39
CA ALA A 133 35.98 19.93 -41.44
C ALA A 133 36.78 20.27 -42.71
N SER A 134 36.09 20.81 -43.71
CA SER A 134 36.75 21.44 -44.84
C SER A 134 37.77 22.43 -44.27
N PRO A 135 39.04 22.43 -44.72
CA PRO A 135 40.04 23.30 -44.14
C PRO A 135 39.50 24.72 -44.12
N ALA A 136 39.40 25.30 -42.92
CA ALA A 136 38.95 26.67 -42.74
C ALA A 136 39.85 27.57 -43.59
N PRO A 137 39.29 28.46 -44.44
CA PRO A 137 40.11 29.47 -45.10
C PRO A 137 40.88 30.25 -44.03
N ALA A 138 42.15 30.55 -44.31
CA ALA A 138 43.01 31.30 -43.41
C ALA A 138 42.27 32.55 -42.89
N PRO A 139 42.34 32.85 -41.59
CA PRO A 139 41.63 33.99 -41.03
C PRO A 139 42.08 35.25 -41.77
N ALA A 140 41.13 35.94 -42.40
CA ALA A 140 41.35 37.29 -42.86
C ALA A 140 41.77 38.14 -41.64
N PRO A 141 42.70 39.09 -41.80
CA PRO A 141 43.13 39.95 -40.69
C PRO A 141 41.89 40.60 -40.07
N ALA A 142 41.73 40.42 -38.76
CA ALA A 142 40.67 41.07 -38.00
C ALA A 142 40.77 42.60 -38.21
N PRO A 143 39.66 43.30 -38.45
CA PRO A 143 39.66 44.76 -38.44
C PRO A 143 40.24 45.24 -37.12
N ALA A 144 41.24 46.10 -37.17
CA ALA A 144 41.77 46.74 -35.98
C ALA A 144 40.61 47.44 -35.25
N ALA A 145 40.40 47.09 -33.98
CA ALA A 145 39.43 47.78 -33.15
C ALA A 145 39.76 49.27 -33.13
N PRO A 146 38.76 50.18 -33.25
CA PRO A 146 39.00 51.61 -33.18
C PRO A 146 39.71 51.93 -31.86
N SER A 147 40.83 52.64 -31.94
CA SER A 147 41.57 53.06 -30.76
C SER A 147 40.64 53.89 -29.86
N ALA A 148 40.37 53.41 -28.65
CA ALA A 148 39.65 54.18 -27.65
C ALA A 148 40.39 55.51 -27.39
N PRO A 149 39.66 56.62 -27.13
CA PRO A 149 40.30 57.87 -26.76
C PRO A 149 41.16 57.67 -25.51
N SER A 150 42.29 58.37 -25.39
CA SER A 150 43.18 58.24 -24.23
C SER A 150 42.46 58.49 -22.90
N TYR A 151 41.43 59.37 -22.89
CA TYR A 151 40.61 59.71 -21.73
C TYR A 151 39.15 60.01 -22.16
N PHE A 152 38.15 59.51 -21.43
CA PHE A 152 36.75 59.92 -21.61
C PHE A 152 36.46 61.22 -20.86
N ALA A 153 35.69 62.14 -21.46
CA ALA A 153 35.37 63.43 -20.82
C ALA A 153 34.43 63.29 -19.60
N ASN A 154 33.55 62.29 -19.60
CA ASN A 154 32.61 61.99 -18.52
C ASN A 154 32.07 60.56 -18.66
N CYS A 155 31.36 60.09 -17.63
CA CYS A 155 30.82 58.73 -17.61
C CYS A 155 29.71 58.45 -18.64
N THR A 156 28.98 59.49 -19.07
CA THR A 156 28.00 59.36 -20.14
C THR A 156 28.68 58.98 -21.46
N ALA A 157 29.83 59.61 -21.77
CA ALA A 157 30.62 59.28 -22.95
C ALA A 157 31.19 57.85 -22.90
N ALA A 158 31.69 57.43 -21.73
CA ALA A 158 32.21 56.06 -21.54
C ALA A 158 31.12 55.00 -21.71
N ARG A 159 29.92 55.23 -21.15
CA ARG A 159 28.76 54.32 -21.30
C ARG A 159 28.23 54.29 -22.73
N ALA A 160 28.15 55.43 -23.41
CA ALA A 160 27.73 55.50 -24.80
C ALA A 160 28.69 54.75 -25.74
N ALA A 161 29.98 54.71 -25.39
CA ALA A 161 30.99 53.93 -26.09
C ALA A 161 31.02 52.44 -25.68
N GLY A 162 30.19 52.02 -24.72
CA GLY A 162 30.18 50.65 -24.19
C GLY A 162 31.43 50.29 -23.38
N ALA A 163 32.20 51.28 -22.91
CA ALA A 163 33.47 51.09 -22.22
C ALA A 163 33.35 51.11 -20.68
N ALA A 164 32.16 51.35 -20.12
CA ALA A 164 31.94 51.39 -18.68
C ALA A 164 31.64 49.98 -18.11
N PRO A 165 32.18 49.60 -16.93
CA PRO A 165 33.05 50.40 -16.06
C PRO A 165 34.48 50.53 -16.61
N VAL A 166 35.08 51.71 -16.48
CA VAL A 166 36.43 52.02 -17.00
C VAL A 166 37.44 51.90 -15.87
N ARG A 167 38.43 50.99 -15.96
CA ARG A 167 39.34 50.74 -14.83
C ARG A 167 40.62 51.56 -14.93
N SER A 168 41.24 51.83 -13.80
CA SER A 168 42.56 52.47 -13.73
C SER A 168 43.58 51.68 -14.55
N GLY A 169 44.23 52.35 -15.50
CA GLY A 169 45.15 51.73 -16.46
C GLY A 169 44.53 51.37 -17.81
N ASP A 170 43.20 51.33 -17.92
CA ASP A 170 42.53 51.14 -19.20
C ASP A 170 42.61 52.43 -20.05
N PRO A 171 42.73 52.31 -21.38
CA PRO A 171 42.61 53.44 -22.28
C PRO A 171 41.23 54.08 -22.11
N GLY A 172 41.19 55.37 -21.82
CA GLY A 172 39.95 56.09 -21.53
C GLY A 172 39.75 56.42 -20.05
N TYR A 173 40.52 55.82 -19.13
CA TYR A 173 40.42 56.11 -17.70
C TYR A 173 40.98 57.49 -17.35
N GLY A 174 40.16 58.38 -16.79
CA GLY A 174 40.61 59.59 -16.13
C GLY A 174 40.13 59.63 -14.68
N ARG A 175 40.96 60.16 -13.77
CA ARG A 175 40.64 60.26 -12.34
C ARG A 175 39.35 61.05 -12.03
N HIS A 176 38.84 61.83 -12.97
CA HIS A 176 37.55 62.53 -12.84
C HIS A 176 36.33 61.63 -13.07
N LEU A 177 36.52 60.40 -13.55
CA LEU A 177 35.47 59.40 -13.77
C LEU A 177 35.21 58.53 -12.54
N ASP A 178 36.20 58.49 -11.64
CA ASP A 178 36.25 57.71 -10.42
C ASP A 178 36.05 58.69 -9.25
N ARG A 179 34.81 58.75 -8.74
CA ARG A 179 34.39 59.78 -7.79
C ARG A 179 34.91 59.49 -6.37
N ASP A 180 35.01 58.23 -6.00
CA ASP A 180 35.42 57.76 -4.68
C ASP A 180 36.89 57.34 -4.64
N GLY A 181 37.54 57.14 -5.79
CA GLY A 181 38.97 56.95 -5.94
C GLY A 181 39.40 55.49 -5.83
N ASP A 182 38.51 54.55 -6.08
CA ASP A 182 38.74 53.11 -5.91
C ASP A 182 39.43 52.44 -7.13
N GLY A 183 39.58 53.19 -8.23
CA GLY A 183 40.16 52.74 -9.48
C GLY A 183 39.16 52.18 -10.48
N ILE A 184 37.86 52.29 -10.23
CA ILE A 184 36.77 51.87 -11.12
C ILE A 184 35.90 53.08 -11.47
N GLY A 185 36.15 53.68 -12.63
CA GLY A 185 35.37 54.80 -13.12
C GLY A 185 34.00 54.38 -13.67
N CYS A 186 33.00 55.24 -13.42
CA CYS A 186 31.68 55.17 -14.03
C CYS A 186 30.79 53.98 -13.65
N GLU A 187 30.95 53.48 -12.43
CA GLU A 187 29.94 52.69 -11.71
C GLU A 187 28.56 53.39 -11.60
#